data_AF-A0A1G0ZJH2-F1
#
_entry.id   AF-A0A1G0ZJH2-F1
#
_cell.length_a   1.000
_cell.length_b   1.000
_cell.length_c   1.000
_cell.angle_alpha   90.00
_cell.angle_beta   90.00
_cell.angle_gamma   90.00
#
_symmetry.space_group_name_H-M   'P 1'
#
loop_
_entity.id
_entity.type
_entity.pdbx_description
1 polymer ?
#
loop_
_entity_poly.entity_id
_entity_poly.type
_entity_poly.pdbx_seq_one_letter_code
_entity_poly.pdbx_strand_id
1 'polypeptide(L)'
;MTATKKSIIVVCLHHNYGFDEYNHPVLKKLVESFEPDYWEFLNPGTISIYFCNTTANATKADTLVRKAKEAIATDERLRGIGIGSSTGEMIVQLTWRGKIKKAPLGKTWNEAIKRAGLNGKKPDK
;
A
#
# COMPACT_ATOMS: atom_id res chain seq x y z
N MET A 1 18.04 -8.58 -16.88
CA MET A 1 16.73 -8.12 -16.38
C MET A 1 16.66 -6.62 -16.59
N THR A 2 15.60 -6.11 -17.22
CA THR A 2 15.49 -4.69 -17.59
C THR A 2 14.57 -3.98 -16.61
N ALA A 3 15.05 -2.87 -16.04
CA ALA A 3 14.22 -1.98 -15.25
C ALA A 3 13.43 -1.07 -16.20
N THR A 4 12.13 -0.90 -15.95
CA THR A 4 11.22 -0.19 -16.85
C THR A 4 10.44 0.87 -16.10
N LYS A 5 10.36 2.08 -16.67
CA LYS A 5 9.50 3.15 -16.15
C LYS A 5 8.03 2.81 -16.43
N LYS A 6 7.19 2.81 -15.39
CA LYS A 6 5.76 2.52 -15.48
C LYS A 6 4.98 3.51 -14.61
N SER A 7 3.77 3.86 -15.04
CA SER A 7 2.81 4.54 -14.17
C SER A 7 2.23 3.52 -13.19
N ILE A 8 2.40 3.77 -11.90
CA ILE A 8 2.04 2.88 -10.81
C ILE A 8 1.16 3.65 -9.81
N ILE A 9 0.15 2.97 -9.29
CA ILE A 9 -0.62 3.39 -8.13
C ILE A 9 -0.01 2.70 -6.91
N VAL A 10 0.40 3.48 -5.92
CA VAL A 10 0.94 2.99 -4.66
C VAL A 10 -0.09 3.23 -3.57
N VAL A 11 -0.44 2.18 -2.84
CA VAL A 11 -1.21 2.27 -1.60
C VAL A 11 -0.29 1.86 -0.45
N CYS A 12 -0.21 2.70 0.57
CA CYS A 12 0.56 2.45 1.78
C CYS A 12 -0.39 2.31 2.98
N LEU A 13 -0.21 1.24 3.74
CA LEU A 13 -0.75 1.08 5.08
C LEU A 13 0.41 1.27 6.06
N HIS A 14 0.29 2.19 7.01
CA HIS A 14 1.37 2.57 7.90
C HIS A 14 0.94 2.56 9.36
N HIS A 15 1.72 1.92 10.22
CA HIS A 15 1.52 1.96 11.66
C HIS A 15 2.81 2.44 12.35
N ASN A 16 2.70 3.49 13.18
CA ASN A 16 3.85 4.12 13.83
C ASN A 16 4.64 3.18 14.76
N TYR A 17 4.00 2.12 15.26
CA TYR A 17 4.61 1.16 16.20
C TYR A 17 4.87 -0.22 15.57
N GLY A 18 4.70 -0.38 14.25
CA GLY A 18 4.86 -1.67 13.60
C GLY A 18 3.58 -2.50 13.53
N PHE A 19 3.65 -3.61 12.80
CA PHE A 19 2.59 -4.62 12.74
C PHE A 19 2.97 -5.79 13.65
N ASP A 20 1.96 -6.38 14.30
CA ASP A 20 2.11 -7.49 15.24
C ASP A 20 1.37 -8.74 14.71
N GLU A 21 1.41 -9.82 15.48
CA GLU A 21 0.77 -11.09 15.14
C GLU A 21 -0.76 -11.01 15.03
N TYR A 22 -1.40 -9.97 15.58
CA TYR A 22 -2.85 -9.80 15.55
C TYR A 22 -3.32 -9.04 14.32
N ASN A 23 -2.65 -7.95 13.98
CA ASN A 23 -3.05 -7.11 12.84
C ASN A 23 -2.45 -7.60 11.51
N HIS A 24 -1.27 -8.21 11.52
CA HIS A 24 -0.56 -8.63 10.31
C HIS A 24 -1.36 -9.63 9.45
N PRO A 25 -1.98 -10.71 9.99
CA PRO A 25 -2.73 -11.65 9.18
C PRO A 25 -3.99 -11.03 8.55
N VAL A 26 -4.65 -10.12 9.26
CA VAL A 26 -5.86 -9.43 8.78
C VAL A 26 -5.51 -8.54 7.59
N LEU A 27 -4.45 -7.72 7.73
CA LEU A 27 -3.97 -6.84 6.67
C LEU A 27 -3.48 -7.65 5.47
N LYS A 28 -2.69 -8.71 5.70
CA LYS A 28 -2.20 -9.58 4.63
C LYS A 28 -3.36 -10.16 3.81
N LYS A 29 -4.37 -10.73 4.48
CA LYS A 29 -5.55 -11.31 3.81
C LYS A 29 -6.32 -10.26 3.01
N LEU A 30 -6.46 -9.06 3.57
CA LEU A 30 -7.09 -7.94 2.87
C LEU A 30 -6.31 -7.61 1.60
N VAL A 31 -4.99 -7.40 1.68
CA VAL A 31 -4.13 -7.05 0.55
C VAL A 31 -4.15 -8.13 -0.53
N GLU A 32 -3.97 -9.40 -0.16
CA GLU A 32 -3.94 -10.52 -1.10
C GLU A 32 -5.27 -10.69 -1.84
N SER A 33 -6.41 -10.35 -1.21
CA SER A 33 -7.73 -10.43 -1.84
C SER A 33 -7.95 -9.47 -3.02
N PHE A 34 -7.11 -8.44 -3.16
CA PHE A 34 -7.15 -7.49 -4.28
C PHE A 34 -6.19 -7.85 -5.42
N GLU A 35 -5.34 -8.87 -5.22
CA GLU A 35 -4.36 -9.34 -6.21
C GLU A 35 -3.50 -8.20 -6.78
N PRO A 36 -2.76 -7.46 -5.94
CA PRO A 36 -1.87 -6.41 -6.44
C PRO A 36 -0.76 -6.99 -7.33
N ASP A 37 -0.20 -6.14 -8.20
CA ASP A 37 0.92 -6.54 -9.07
C ASP A 37 2.17 -6.88 -8.26
N TYR A 38 2.35 -6.19 -7.14
CA TYR A 38 3.40 -6.44 -6.16
C TYR A 38 3.01 -5.85 -4.81
N TRP A 39 3.49 -6.44 -3.73
CA TRP A 39 3.34 -5.86 -2.40
C TRP A 39 4.45 -6.40 -1.48
N GLU A 40 4.78 -5.62 -0.45
CA GLU A 40 5.80 -6.01 0.52
C GLU A 40 5.59 -5.35 1.88
N PHE A 41 6.08 -6.01 2.92
CA PHE A 41 6.25 -5.43 4.25
C PHE A 41 7.61 -4.73 4.33
N LEU A 42 7.59 -3.44 4.61
CA LEU A 42 8.75 -2.62 4.85
C LEU A 42 8.85 -2.26 6.33
N ASN A 43 10.03 -2.48 6.90
CA ASN A 43 10.30 -2.07 8.27
C ASN A 43 10.67 -0.58 8.35
N PRO A 44 10.20 0.15 9.39
CA PRO A 44 9.26 -0.30 10.42
C PRO A 44 7.79 -0.05 9.99
N GLY A 45 6.95 -1.09 10.05
CA GLY A 45 5.49 -0.95 10.11
C GLY A 45 4.76 -0.43 8.88
N THR A 46 5.23 -0.73 7.66
CA THR A 46 4.56 -0.28 6.43
C THR A 46 4.27 -1.44 5.49
N ILE A 47 3.04 -1.54 4.98
CA ILE A 47 2.72 -2.38 3.83
C ILE A 47 2.68 -1.47 2.62
N SER A 48 3.49 -1.79 1.61
CA SER A 48 3.48 -1.10 0.33
C SER A 48 2.84 -1.99 -0.71
N ILE A 49 1.85 -1.45 -1.40
CA ILE A 49 0.99 -2.19 -2.32
C ILE A 49 1.03 -1.46 -3.64
N TYR A 50 1.36 -2.17 -4.71
CA TYR A 50 1.64 -1.60 -6.02
C TYR A 50 0.69 -2.18 -7.06
N PHE A 51 0.06 -1.29 -7.81
CA PHE A 51 -0.75 -1.65 -8.97
C PHE A 51 -0.23 -0.92 -10.20
N CYS A 52 -0.08 -1.62 -11.32
CA CYS A 52 0.11 -1.00 -12.62
C CYS A 52 -1.11 -0.11 -12.91
N ASN A 53 -0.89 1.14 -13.34
CA ASN A 53 -1.99 2.07 -13.58
C ASN A 53 -2.78 1.69 -14.84
N THR A 54 -3.83 0.89 -14.64
CA THR A 54 -4.86 0.53 -15.61
C THR A 54 -6.22 0.81 -15.01
N THR A 55 -7.28 0.93 -15.81
CA THR A 55 -8.64 1.20 -15.29
C THR A 55 -9.07 0.17 -14.24
N ALA A 56 -8.87 -1.11 -14.51
CA ALA A 56 -9.24 -2.18 -13.57
C ALA A 56 -8.44 -2.09 -12.26
N ASN A 57 -7.14 -1.82 -12.35
CA ASN A 57 -6.28 -1.69 -11.18
C ASN A 57 -6.55 -0.41 -10.39
N ALA A 58 -6.94 0.68 -11.04
CA ALA A 58 -7.38 1.89 -10.36
C ALA A 58 -8.62 1.60 -9.51
N THR A 59 -9.62 0.92 -10.06
CA THR A 59 -10.81 0.48 -9.30
C THR A 59 -10.43 -0.45 -8.14
N LYS A 60 -9.50 -1.38 -8.34
CA LYS A 60 -8.99 -2.26 -7.27
C LYS A 60 -8.32 -1.46 -6.16
N ALA A 61 -7.43 -0.52 -6.50
CA ALA A 61 -6.73 0.32 -5.54
C ALA A 61 -7.68 1.20 -4.73
N ASP A 62 -8.66 1.84 -5.38
CA ASP A 62 -9.67 2.67 -4.70
C ASP A 62 -10.57 1.83 -3.78
N THR A 63 -10.97 0.65 -4.23
CA THR A 63 -11.78 -0.28 -3.43
C THR A 63 -11.00 -0.81 -2.24
N LEU A 64 -9.71 -1.12 -2.41
CA LEU A 64 -8.81 -1.49 -1.32
C LEU A 64 -8.71 -0.37 -0.29
N VAL A 65 -8.51 0.88 -0.74
CA VAL A 65 -8.45 2.03 0.17
C VAL A 65 -9.74 2.17 0.97
N ARG A 66 -10.90 2.04 0.32
CA ARG A 66 -12.20 2.09 0.98
C ARG A 66 -12.37 0.96 2.00
N LYS A 67 -12.16 -0.30 1.59
CA LYS A 67 -12.30 -1.46 2.49
C LYS A 67 -11.33 -1.42 3.66
N ALA A 68 -10.10 -0.96 3.44
CA ALA A 68 -9.12 -0.79 4.50
C ALA A 68 -9.58 0.28 5.51
N LYS A 69 -10.11 1.42 5.05
CA LYS A 69 -10.69 2.44 5.95
C LYS A 69 -11.87 1.89 6.75
N GLU A 70 -12.76 1.13 6.12
CA GLU A 70 -13.89 0.47 6.78
C GLU A 70 -13.42 -0.54 7.84
N ALA A 71 -12.40 -1.35 7.51
CA ALA A 71 -11.81 -2.29 8.45
C ALA A 71 -11.12 -1.56 9.62
N ILE A 72 -10.38 -0.49 9.37
CA ILE A 72 -9.74 0.33 10.41
C ILE A 72 -10.78 0.97 11.35
N ALA A 73 -11.94 1.34 10.83
CA ALA A 73 -13.01 1.93 11.61
C ALA A 73 -13.78 0.92 12.48
N THR A 74 -13.80 -0.36 12.10
CA THR A 74 -14.63 -1.39 12.74
C THR A 74 -13.84 -2.45 13.51
N ASP A 75 -12.57 -2.66 13.18
CA ASP A 75 -11.71 -3.66 13.81
C ASP A 75 -10.68 -2.99 14.71
N GLU A 76 -10.83 -3.15 16.03
CA GLU A 76 -9.93 -2.56 17.03
C GLU A 76 -8.46 -2.96 16.83
N ARG A 77 -8.18 -4.13 16.23
CA ARG A 77 -6.82 -4.59 15.94
C ARG A 77 -6.11 -3.69 14.93
N LEU A 78 -6.87 -2.98 14.11
CA LEU A 78 -6.34 -2.11 13.04
C LEU A 78 -6.28 -0.64 13.46
N ARG A 79 -6.60 -0.33 14.71
CA ARG A 79 -6.60 1.04 15.22
C ARG A 79 -5.21 1.65 15.11
N GLY A 80 -5.15 2.91 14.68
CA GLY A 80 -3.89 3.65 14.52
C GLY A 80 -3.16 3.39 13.21
N ILE A 81 -3.68 2.50 12.35
CA ILE A 81 -3.16 2.32 10.99
C ILE A 81 -3.63 3.48 10.13
N GLY A 82 -2.65 4.20 9.57
CA GLY A 82 -2.87 5.20 8.54
C GLY A 82 -2.89 4.57 7.15
N ILE A 83 -3.68 5.15 6.26
CA ILE A 83 -3.74 4.75 4.85
C ILE A 83 -3.53 5.93 3.92
N GLY A 84 -2.71 5.75 2.90
CA GLY A 84 -2.45 6.76 1.89
C GLY A 84 -2.25 6.14 0.51
N SER A 85 -2.61 6.87 -0.53
CA SER A 85 -2.34 6.47 -1.90
C SER A 85 -1.76 7.63 -2.72
N SER A 86 -0.93 7.29 -3.70
CA SER A 86 -0.47 8.22 -4.73
C SER A 86 -0.25 7.47 -6.05
N THR A 87 -0.28 8.22 -7.15
CA THR A 87 -0.06 7.71 -8.50
C THR A 87 1.06 8.47 -9.15
N GLY A 88 1.96 7.78 -9.82
CA GLY A 88 3.06 8.42 -10.51
C GLY A 88 3.96 7.40 -11.18
N GLU A 89 5.03 7.89 -11.79
CA GLU A 89 5.96 7.02 -12.51
C GLU A 89 7.01 6.43 -11.57
N MET A 90 7.30 5.14 -11.76
CA MET A 90 8.33 4.42 -11.02
C MET A 90 9.12 3.52 -11.97
N ILE A 91 10.42 3.37 -11.69
CA ILE A 91 11.27 2.39 -12.37
C ILE A 91 11.09 1.07 -11.63
N VAL A 92 10.48 0.07 -12.25
CA VAL A 92 10.22 -1.24 -11.63
C VAL A 92 11.01 -2.34 -12.33
N GLN A 93 11.35 -3.39 -11.58
CA GLN A 93 11.88 -4.62 -12.18
C GLN A 93 10.72 -5.53 -12.53
N LEU A 94 10.69 -6.02 -13.76
CA LEU A 94 9.66 -6.94 -14.25
C LEU A 94 10.20 -8.36 -14.39
N THR A 95 9.32 -9.34 -14.21
CA THR A 95 9.52 -10.72 -14.66
C THR A 95 9.46 -10.78 -16.19
N TRP A 96 9.93 -11.88 -16.78
CA TRP A 96 9.82 -12.13 -18.22
C TRP A 96 8.37 -12.17 -18.73
N ARG A 97 7.40 -12.42 -17.83
CA ARG A 97 5.95 -12.39 -18.12
C ARG A 97 5.31 -11.00 -17.89
N GLY A 98 6.11 -9.96 -17.62
CA GLY A 98 5.62 -8.59 -17.43
C GLY A 98 5.05 -8.25 -16.04
N LYS A 99 5.03 -9.19 -15.09
CA LYS A 99 4.64 -8.91 -13.69
C LYS A 99 5.74 -8.17 -12.94
N ILE A 100 5.36 -7.30 -12.00
CA ILE A 100 6.32 -6.61 -11.12
C ILE A 100 7.00 -7.65 -10.22
N LYS A 101 8.34 -7.63 -10.20
CA LYS A 101 9.19 -8.46 -9.34
C LYS A 101 9.70 -7.67 -8.13
N LYS A 102 10.02 -6.39 -8.34
CA LYS A 102 10.51 -5.47 -7.32
C LYS A 102 10.13 -4.05 -7.71
N ALA A 103 9.64 -3.27 -6.76
CA ALA A 103 9.38 -1.85 -6.92
C ALA A 103 10.28 -1.06 -5.95
N PRO A 104 11.32 -0.36 -6.43
CA PRO A 104 12.13 0.49 -5.56
C PRO A 104 11.30 1.65 -5.00
N LEU A 105 11.65 2.13 -3.82
CA LEU A 105 11.03 3.32 -3.24
C LEU A 105 11.29 4.54 -4.14
N GLY A 106 10.31 5.42 -4.26
CA GLY A 106 10.38 6.59 -5.14
C GLY A 106 9.40 7.68 -4.73
N LYS A 107 9.32 8.76 -5.51
CA LYS A 107 8.48 9.93 -5.19
C LYS A 107 7.02 9.53 -4.91
N THR A 108 6.42 8.70 -5.76
CA THR A 108 5.04 8.22 -5.59
C THR A 108 4.86 7.48 -4.26
N TRP A 109 5.82 6.62 -3.89
CA TRP A 109 5.79 5.90 -2.62
C TRP A 109 5.94 6.86 -1.42
N ASN A 110 6.87 7.81 -1.50
CA ASN A 110 7.08 8.84 -0.46
C ASN A 110 5.81 9.67 -0.21
N GLU A 111 5.07 9.99 -1.27
CA GLU A 111 3.80 10.70 -1.14
C GLU A 111 2.71 9.83 -0.53
N ALA A 112 2.62 8.56 -0.94
CA ALA A 112 1.65 7.62 -0.41
C ALA A 112 1.87 7.37 1.10
N ILE A 113 3.12 7.16 1.54
CA ILE A 113 3.43 6.97 2.97
C ILE A 113 3.23 8.26 3.77
N LYS A 114 3.58 9.43 3.22
CA LYS A 114 3.29 10.72 3.86
C LYS A 114 1.78 10.88 4.09
N ARG A 115 0.96 10.53 3.10
CA ARG A 115 -0.51 10.56 3.21
C ARG A 115 -1.03 9.54 4.22
N ALA A 116 -0.42 8.36 4.31
CA ALA A 116 -0.74 7.38 5.33
C ALA A 116 -0.50 7.95 6.73
N GLY A 117 0.63 8.63 6.96
CA GLY A 117 0.93 9.32 8.22
C GLY A 117 0.07 10.55 8.52
N LEU A 118 -0.47 11.24 7.51
CA LEU A 118 -1.38 12.38 7.71
C LEU A 118 -2.76 11.96 8.27
N ASN A 119 -3.19 10.72 8.03
CA ASN A 119 -4.40 10.16 8.64
C ASN A 119 -4.18 9.65 10.08
N GLY A 120 -2.91 9.58 10.53
CA GLY A 120 -2.53 9.23 11.90
C GLY A 120 -2.32 10.44 12.83
N LYS A 121 -2.83 11.63 12.49
CA LYS A 121 -2.79 12.78 13.41
C LYS A 121 -3.57 12.45 14.69
N LYS A 122 -2.84 12.57 15.81
CA LYS A 122 -3.25 12.38 17.21
C LYS A 122 -4.52 13.18 17.58
N PRO A 123 -5.28 12.72 18.61
CA PRO A 123 -6.47 13.40 19.11
C PRO A 123 -6.15 14.83 19.53
N ASP A 124 -7.12 15.71 19.33
CA ASP A 124 -7.10 17.11 19.75
C ASP A 124 -6.62 17.21 21.21
N LYS A 125 -5.68 18.14 21.45
CA LYS A 125 -5.37 18.62 22.80
C LYS A 125 -6.41 19.63 23.22
#